data_AF-A0A2G4JHS3-F1
#
_entry.id   AF-A0A2G4JHS3-F1
#
_cell.length_a   1.000
_cell.length_b   1.000
_cell.length_c   1.000
_cell.angle_alpha   90.00
_cell.angle_beta   90.00
_cell.angle_gamma   90.00
#
_symmetry.space_group_name_H-M   'P 1'
#
loop_
_entity.id
_entity.type
_entity.pdbx_description
1 polymer ?
#
loop_
_entity_poly.entity_id
_entity_poly.type
_entity_poly.pdbx_seq_one_letter_code
_entity_poly.pdbx_strand_id
1 'polypeptide(L)'
;MEITFEHACHLVGSALRGSARQEVVADAARAKNLGAALLRLRDSMRANEFKAAAQPVLLDRMIRSYDGRTRAEGFHVLHDWDGVSQQVNPDMIPVDVLHFLVEQRGPEPATTVELAILLDYYFAHVLQLLTLRVWDDGDADRNFDRVQELLDELQGPNGSGQQFAADAETLLLIGTSHYELDETGFTILLAKVRTLNEEHQAKIGLGHVASLGCHLRFGFEAQCGRDTVALRDDNIADYPWLCFALAATVRQYDRLVTAGIENRDRAVVEEALLNGLTPDARAFVGVPPASLNDSGRDRAQFLDLFTKHKTALMAAFERHRPTETAYSPLSFFFNFSHNVVKGTVVDALLWGEAWDLRLNDLLTGVPRSGIAEGSQQLLAATLMGYARSNPDRIRGRLMPVIVYDPQAGRRAFTIAMEKLAQD
;
A
#
# COMPACT_ATOMS: atom_id res chain seq x y z
N MET A 1 -0.56 20.32 -26.17
CA MET A 1 -0.59 20.95 -24.84
C MET A 1 -0.51 19.85 -23.81
N GLU A 2 0.54 19.87 -23.02
CA GLU A 2 0.76 18.93 -21.92
C GLU A 2 -0.25 19.19 -20.80
N ILE A 3 -0.71 18.15 -20.10
CA ILE A 3 -1.65 18.30 -18.98
C ILE A 3 -0.84 18.55 -17.71
N THR A 4 -0.98 19.76 -17.16
CA THR A 4 -0.36 20.14 -15.88
C THR A 4 -0.96 19.36 -14.72
N PHE A 5 -0.22 19.22 -13.61
CA PHE A 5 -0.67 18.51 -12.41
C PHE A 5 -1.96 19.10 -11.83
N GLU A 6 -2.02 20.43 -11.70
CA GLU A 6 -3.21 21.13 -11.20
C GLU A 6 -4.46 20.82 -12.04
N HIS A 7 -4.32 20.82 -13.37
CA HIS A 7 -5.41 20.45 -14.28
C HIS A 7 -5.83 18.99 -14.12
N ALA A 8 -4.89 18.07 -13.93
CA ALA A 8 -5.19 16.65 -13.66
C ALA A 8 -5.98 16.48 -12.36
N CYS A 9 -5.55 17.13 -11.27
CA CYS A 9 -6.27 17.15 -10.00
C CYS A 9 -7.68 17.74 -10.14
N HIS A 10 -7.85 18.82 -10.92
CA HIS A 10 -9.16 19.40 -11.18
C HIS A 10 -10.08 18.42 -11.92
N LEU A 11 -9.58 17.73 -12.97
CA LEU A 11 -10.36 16.72 -13.70
C LEU A 11 -10.82 15.59 -12.79
N VAL A 12 -9.92 15.03 -11.99
CA VAL A 12 -10.26 13.96 -11.03
C VAL A 12 -11.22 14.47 -9.95
N GLY A 13 -10.95 15.65 -9.37
CA GLY A 13 -11.80 16.25 -8.36
C GLY A 13 -13.23 16.54 -8.83
N SER A 14 -13.42 16.87 -10.11
CA SER A 14 -14.76 17.05 -10.69
C SER A 14 -15.59 15.76 -10.69
N ALA A 15 -14.94 14.60 -10.77
CA ALA A 15 -15.60 13.31 -10.66
C ALA A 15 -15.89 12.93 -9.20
N LEU A 16 -15.00 13.27 -8.27
CA LEU A 16 -15.08 12.83 -6.87
C LEU A 16 -16.03 13.66 -5.99
N ARG A 17 -16.09 14.98 -6.20
CA ARG A 17 -16.83 15.93 -5.34
C ARG A 17 -18.32 16.06 -5.66
N GLY A 18 -18.73 15.66 -6.86
CA GLY A 18 -20.11 15.80 -7.36
C GLY A 18 -20.89 14.49 -7.35
N SER A 19 -22.04 14.50 -8.02
CA SER A 19 -22.90 13.32 -8.25
C SER A 19 -22.42 12.40 -9.37
N ALA A 20 -21.30 12.73 -10.03
CA ALA A 20 -20.85 12.05 -11.24
C ALA A 20 -20.65 10.53 -11.02
N ARG A 21 -20.02 10.12 -9.91
CA ARG A 21 -19.85 8.71 -9.57
C ARG A 21 -21.20 7.99 -9.41
N GLN A 22 -22.14 8.58 -8.68
CA GLN A 22 -23.47 8.02 -8.46
C GLN A 22 -24.25 7.91 -9.78
N GLU A 23 -24.14 8.89 -10.67
CA GLU A 23 -24.78 8.88 -11.98
C GLU A 23 -24.24 7.76 -12.88
N VAL A 24 -22.91 7.58 -12.90
CA VAL A 24 -22.25 6.49 -13.65
C VAL A 24 -22.70 5.13 -13.13
N VAL A 25 -22.69 4.94 -11.81
CA VAL A 25 -23.15 3.70 -11.16
C VAL A 25 -24.63 3.44 -11.46
N ALA A 26 -25.48 4.46 -11.33
CA ALA A 26 -26.91 4.34 -11.57
C ALA A 26 -27.22 4.01 -13.04
N ASP A 27 -26.46 4.54 -14.01
CA ASP A 27 -26.63 4.19 -15.42
C ASP A 27 -26.18 2.75 -15.72
N ALA A 28 -25.02 2.34 -15.20
CA ALA A 28 -24.53 0.97 -15.34
C ALA A 28 -25.51 -0.05 -14.72
N ALA A 29 -26.08 0.26 -13.55
CA ALA A 29 -27.03 -0.59 -12.84
C ALA A 29 -28.37 -0.81 -13.58
N ARG A 30 -28.68 -0.03 -14.63
CA ARG A 30 -29.86 -0.27 -15.50
C ARG A 30 -29.71 -1.50 -16.40
N ALA A 31 -28.55 -2.15 -16.40
CA ALA A 31 -28.35 -3.38 -17.13
C ALA A 31 -29.19 -4.53 -16.54
N LYS A 32 -29.36 -5.61 -17.33
CA LYS A 32 -30.23 -6.74 -16.97
C LYS A 32 -29.74 -7.52 -15.74
N ASN A 33 -28.42 -7.63 -15.58
CA ASN A 33 -27.76 -8.37 -14.50
C ASN A 33 -26.41 -7.71 -14.19
N LEU A 34 -25.79 -8.14 -13.09
CA LEU A 34 -24.53 -7.60 -12.61
C LEU A 34 -23.44 -7.73 -13.67
N GLY A 35 -23.33 -8.88 -14.34
CA GLY A 35 -22.33 -9.08 -15.40
C GLY A 35 -22.45 -8.05 -16.54
N ALA A 36 -23.66 -7.77 -17.01
CA ALA A 36 -23.87 -6.75 -18.04
C ALA A 36 -23.61 -5.32 -17.53
N ALA A 37 -23.89 -5.03 -16.25
CA ALA A 37 -23.56 -3.73 -15.64
C ALA A 37 -22.03 -3.54 -15.53
N LEU A 38 -21.33 -4.57 -15.07
CA LEU A 38 -19.86 -4.60 -14.97
C LEU A 38 -19.22 -4.42 -16.34
N LEU A 39 -19.69 -5.11 -17.38
CA LEU A 39 -19.12 -4.95 -18.73
C LEU A 39 -19.30 -3.53 -19.29
N ARG A 40 -20.38 -2.81 -18.95
CA ARG A 40 -20.54 -1.39 -19.29
C ARG A 40 -19.55 -0.50 -18.55
N LEU A 41 -19.35 -0.77 -17.25
CA LEU A 41 -18.37 -0.05 -16.43
C LEU A 41 -16.94 -0.28 -16.94
N ARG A 42 -16.61 -1.52 -17.31
CA ARG A 42 -15.33 -1.90 -17.92
C ARG A 42 -15.01 -1.07 -19.16
N ASP A 43 -15.97 -0.95 -20.07
CA ASP A 43 -15.75 -0.21 -21.32
C ASP A 43 -15.46 1.27 -21.04
N SER A 44 -16.10 1.83 -20.02
CA SER A 44 -15.84 3.21 -19.54
C SER A 44 -14.45 3.34 -18.88
N MET A 45 -14.07 2.39 -18.04
CA MET A 45 -12.74 2.35 -17.40
C MET A 45 -11.60 2.22 -18.41
N ARG A 46 -11.73 1.32 -19.40
CA ARG A 46 -10.74 1.16 -20.48
C ARG A 46 -10.62 2.41 -21.33
N ALA A 47 -11.73 3.07 -21.63
CA ALA A 47 -11.73 4.34 -22.35
C ALA A 47 -11.23 5.49 -21.48
N ASN A 48 -11.22 5.35 -20.15
CA ASN A 48 -11.02 6.44 -19.19
C ASN A 48 -12.01 7.60 -19.41
N GLU A 49 -13.24 7.24 -19.79
CA GLU A 49 -14.32 8.16 -20.12
C GLU A 49 -15.62 7.68 -19.48
N PHE A 50 -16.23 8.53 -18.66
CA PHE A 50 -17.47 8.19 -17.97
C PHE A 50 -18.58 9.17 -18.33
N LYS A 51 -19.74 8.61 -18.67
CA LYS A 51 -20.95 9.39 -18.94
C LYS A 51 -21.64 9.72 -17.62
N ALA A 52 -21.56 10.99 -17.24
CA ALA A 52 -22.42 11.58 -16.21
C ALA A 52 -23.32 12.63 -16.89
N ALA A 53 -24.56 12.76 -16.40
CA ALA A 53 -25.62 13.54 -17.02
C ALA A 53 -25.32 15.04 -17.03
N ALA A 54 -24.68 15.55 -15.97
CA ALA A 54 -24.32 16.97 -15.88
C ALA A 54 -23.09 17.32 -16.72
N GLN A 55 -22.04 16.50 -16.67
CA GLN A 55 -20.80 16.72 -17.42
C GLN A 55 -20.04 15.40 -17.58
N PRO A 56 -19.57 15.05 -18.79
CA PRO A 56 -18.76 13.85 -18.97
C PRO A 56 -17.42 13.98 -18.26
N VAL A 57 -16.96 12.89 -17.65
CA VAL A 57 -15.64 12.78 -17.02
C VAL A 57 -14.68 12.20 -18.06
N LEU A 58 -13.72 12.99 -18.52
CA LEU A 58 -12.79 12.63 -19.60
C LEU A 58 -11.34 12.63 -19.06
N LEU A 59 -10.81 11.45 -18.74
CA LEU A 59 -9.48 11.29 -18.13
C LEU A 59 -8.44 10.69 -19.08
N ASP A 60 -8.87 10.14 -20.21
CA ASP A 60 -8.07 9.44 -21.21
C ASP A 60 -6.75 10.12 -21.58
N ARG A 61 -6.78 11.42 -21.91
CA ARG A 61 -5.57 12.16 -22.24
C ARG A 61 -4.60 12.28 -21.05
N MET A 62 -5.12 12.48 -19.85
CA MET A 62 -4.33 12.60 -18.63
C MET A 62 -3.69 11.25 -18.31
N ILE A 63 -4.49 10.19 -18.30
CA ILE A 63 -4.03 8.84 -17.97
C ILE A 63 -2.98 8.37 -18.97
N ARG A 64 -3.19 8.50 -20.28
CA ARG A 64 -2.17 8.12 -21.27
C ARG A 64 -0.85 8.87 -21.09
N SER A 65 -0.92 10.17 -20.77
CA SER A 65 0.28 10.99 -20.58
C SER A 65 1.02 10.62 -19.30
N TYR A 66 0.30 10.42 -18.19
CA TYR A 66 0.90 10.19 -16.88
C TYR A 66 1.38 8.76 -16.76
N ASP A 67 0.58 7.78 -17.19
CA ASP A 67 0.95 6.36 -17.22
C ASP A 67 2.16 6.13 -18.14
N GLY A 68 2.18 6.76 -19.32
CA GLY A 68 3.32 6.66 -20.24
C GLY A 68 4.64 7.15 -19.64
N ARG A 69 4.62 8.26 -18.89
CA ARG A 69 5.81 8.76 -18.17
C ARG A 69 6.19 7.88 -16.99
N THR A 70 5.21 7.42 -16.23
CA THR A 70 5.42 6.51 -15.09
C THR A 70 6.06 5.19 -15.52
N ARG A 71 5.59 4.59 -16.62
CA ARG A 71 6.19 3.40 -17.23
C ARG A 71 7.60 3.65 -17.77
N ALA A 72 7.85 4.82 -18.35
CA ALA A 72 9.18 5.21 -18.78
C ALA A 72 10.17 5.39 -17.62
N GLU A 73 9.67 5.64 -16.41
CA GLU A 73 10.45 5.64 -15.16
C GLU A 73 10.54 4.24 -14.51
N GLY A 74 9.92 3.21 -15.09
CA GLY A 74 10.01 1.82 -14.63
C GLY A 74 8.86 1.34 -13.74
N PHE A 75 7.74 2.07 -13.66
CA PHE A 75 6.60 1.69 -12.80
C PHE A 75 5.32 1.39 -13.59
N HIS A 76 4.59 0.37 -13.17
CA HIS A 76 3.34 -0.10 -13.78
C HIS A 76 2.11 0.04 -12.86
N VAL A 77 1.90 1.23 -12.28
CA VAL A 77 0.84 1.49 -11.26
C VAL A 77 -0.56 0.98 -11.61
N LEU A 78 -0.95 1.07 -12.88
CA LEU A 78 -2.31 0.70 -13.31
C LEU A 78 -2.44 -0.78 -13.66
N HIS A 79 -1.33 -1.52 -13.82
CA HIS A 79 -1.32 -2.85 -14.43
C HIS A 79 -0.60 -3.85 -13.54
N ASP A 80 -1.16 -5.06 -13.39
CA ASP A 80 -0.52 -6.10 -12.60
C ASP A 80 0.56 -6.85 -13.40
N TRP A 81 1.49 -7.47 -12.68
CA TRP A 81 2.41 -8.44 -13.25
C TRP A 81 1.81 -9.86 -13.15
N ASP A 82 1.66 -10.54 -14.28
CA ASP A 82 1.28 -11.94 -14.29
C ASP A 82 2.53 -12.82 -14.15
N GLY A 83 2.71 -13.38 -12.95
CA GLY A 83 3.79 -14.30 -12.63
C GLY A 83 3.76 -15.62 -13.41
N VAL A 84 2.64 -15.99 -14.03
CA VAL A 84 2.54 -17.20 -14.86
C VAL A 84 3.02 -16.93 -16.28
N SER A 85 2.49 -15.89 -16.94
CA SER A 85 2.91 -15.53 -18.30
C SER A 85 4.23 -14.74 -18.34
N GLN A 86 4.69 -14.24 -17.19
CA GLN A 86 5.87 -13.38 -17.05
C GLN A 86 5.74 -12.11 -17.90
N GLN A 87 4.57 -11.50 -17.86
CA GLN A 87 4.23 -10.29 -18.61
C GLN A 87 3.34 -9.37 -17.77
N VAL A 88 3.38 -8.08 -18.08
CA VAL A 88 2.43 -7.11 -17.54
C VAL A 88 1.07 -7.34 -18.19
N ASN A 89 0.00 -7.37 -17.39
CA ASN A 89 -1.35 -7.54 -17.88
C ASN A 89 -1.74 -6.43 -18.85
N PRO A 90 -2.46 -6.75 -19.94
CA PRO A 90 -2.87 -5.76 -20.93
C PRO A 90 -3.95 -4.82 -20.39
N ASP A 91 -4.80 -5.31 -19.48
CA ASP A 91 -5.82 -4.54 -18.80
C ASP A 91 -5.29 -3.93 -17.50
N MET A 92 -6.02 -2.92 -17.00
CA MET A 92 -5.74 -2.33 -15.70
C MET A 92 -6.30 -3.20 -14.57
N ILE A 93 -5.67 -3.13 -13.39
CA ILE A 93 -6.02 -3.93 -12.21
C ILE A 93 -7.52 -3.88 -11.86
N PRO A 94 -8.20 -2.72 -11.84
CA PRO A 94 -9.65 -2.66 -11.60
C PRO A 94 -10.49 -3.44 -12.61
N VAL A 95 -10.05 -3.49 -13.87
CA VAL A 95 -10.72 -4.24 -14.95
C VAL A 95 -10.51 -5.74 -14.79
N ASP A 96 -9.32 -6.17 -14.35
CA ASP A 96 -9.06 -7.59 -14.04
C ASP A 96 -9.94 -8.08 -12.87
N VAL A 97 -10.04 -7.28 -11.80
CA VAL A 97 -10.93 -7.57 -10.67
C VAL A 97 -12.40 -7.59 -11.10
N LEU A 98 -12.79 -6.68 -11.99
CA LEU A 98 -14.14 -6.65 -12.57
C LEU A 98 -14.45 -7.93 -13.35
N HIS A 99 -13.54 -8.41 -14.20
CA HIS A 99 -13.74 -9.66 -14.93
C HIS A 99 -13.86 -10.86 -14.01
N PHE A 100 -13.04 -10.93 -12.97
CA PHE A 100 -13.19 -11.94 -11.92
C PHE A 100 -14.60 -11.91 -11.32
N LEU A 101 -15.13 -10.73 -10.98
CA LEU A 101 -16.48 -10.61 -10.42
C LEU A 101 -17.57 -11.03 -11.41
N VAL A 102 -17.41 -10.75 -12.71
CA VAL A 102 -18.32 -11.22 -13.77
C VAL A 102 -18.40 -12.76 -13.76
N GLU A 103 -17.26 -13.44 -13.61
CA GLU A 103 -17.22 -14.91 -13.57
C GLU A 103 -17.88 -15.47 -12.30
N GLN A 104 -17.67 -14.83 -11.15
CA GLN A 104 -18.19 -15.32 -9.88
C GLN A 104 -19.69 -15.03 -9.70
N ARG A 105 -20.15 -13.83 -10.08
CA ARG A 105 -21.48 -13.29 -9.70
C ARG A 105 -22.29 -12.72 -10.88
N GLY A 106 -21.79 -12.81 -12.11
CA GLY A 106 -22.39 -12.17 -13.29
C GLY A 106 -23.90 -12.41 -13.52
N PRO A 107 -24.45 -13.62 -13.29
CA PRO A 107 -25.89 -13.88 -13.44
C PRO A 107 -26.80 -13.19 -12.41
N GLU A 108 -26.24 -12.70 -11.30
CA GLU A 108 -27.00 -12.06 -10.21
C GLU A 108 -27.65 -10.73 -10.66
N PRO A 109 -28.69 -10.25 -9.95
CA PRO A 109 -29.25 -8.92 -10.20
C PRO A 109 -28.18 -7.82 -10.10
N ALA A 110 -28.28 -6.80 -10.94
CA ALA A 110 -27.38 -5.64 -10.84
C ALA A 110 -27.67 -4.84 -9.56
N THR A 111 -26.61 -4.48 -8.86
CA THR A 111 -26.61 -3.72 -7.61
C THR A 111 -25.66 -2.54 -7.75
N THR A 112 -25.93 -1.46 -7.01
CA THR A 112 -25.11 -0.25 -7.06
C THR A 112 -23.85 -0.34 -6.20
N VAL A 113 -23.82 -1.24 -5.21
CA VAL A 113 -22.72 -1.32 -4.23
C VAL A 113 -21.42 -1.77 -4.89
N GLU A 114 -21.43 -2.91 -5.57
CA GLU A 114 -20.26 -3.50 -6.23
C GLU A 114 -19.75 -2.60 -7.35
N LEU A 115 -20.65 -1.97 -8.10
CA LEU A 115 -20.30 -0.99 -9.13
C LEU A 115 -19.63 0.25 -8.54
N ALA A 116 -20.11 0.74 -7.39
CA ALA A 116 -19.51 1.88 -6.70
C ALA A 116 -18.13 1.55 -6.14
N ILE A 117 -17.97 0.39 -5.50
CA ILE A 117 -16.68 -0.08 -4.97
C ILE A 117 -15.66 -0.21 -6.12
N LEU A 118 -16.04 -0.80 -7.26
CA LEU A 118 -15.16 -0.93 -8.42
C LEU A 118 -14.79 0.43 -9.04
N LEU A 119 -15.75 1.36 -9.14
CA LEU A 119 -15.47 2.69 -9.66
C LEU A 119 -14.50 3.45 -8.74
N ASP A 120 -14.69 3.36 -7.43
CA ASP A 120 -13.77 3.96 -6.47
C ASP A 120 -12.39 3.30 -6.49
N TYR A 121 -12.33 1.97 -6.70
CA TYR A 121 -11.05 1.28 -6.85
C TYR A 121 -10.28 1.75 -8.10
N TYR A 122 -10.99 2.00 -9.21
CA TYR A 122 -10.38 2.67 -10.37
C TYR A 122 -9.83 4.05 -10.02
N PHE A 123 -10.60 4.89 -9.33
CA PHE A 123 -10.11 6.21 -8.92
C PHE A 123 -8.95 6.12 -7.92
N ALA A 124 -8.91 5.11 -7.04
CA ALA A 124 -7.78 4.87 -6.16
C ALA A 124 -6.49 4.66 -6.95
N HIS A 125 -6.51 3.85 -8.02
CA HIS A 125 -5.35 3.67 -8.91
C HIS A 125 -5.00 4.95 -9.69
N VAL A 126 -6.00 5.76 -10.08
CA VAL A 126 -5.74 7.08 -10.68
C VAL A 126 -5.03 8.00 -9.67
N LEU A 127 -5.42 7.98 -8.39
CA LEU A 127 -4.74 8.75 -7.36
C LEU A 127 -3.31 8.24 -7.09
N GLN A 128 -3.09 6.92 -7.09
CA GLN A 128 -1.73 6.34 -7.04
C GLN A 128 -0.87 6.79 -8.23
N LEU A 129 -1.46 6.93 -9.43
CA LEU A 129 -0.74 7.47 -10.57
C LEU A 129 -0.37 8.95 -10.36
N LEU A 130 -1.27 9.74 -9.75
CA LEU A 130 -0.98 11.14 -9.41
C LEU A 130 0.13 11.26 -8.37
N THR A 131 0.23 10.38 -7.37
CA THR A 131 1.31 10.48 -6.36
C THR A 131 2.70 10.33 -6.96
N LEU A 132 2.87 9.55 -8.04
CA LEU A 132 4.14 9.48 -8.77
C LEU A 132 4.45 10.71 -9.63
N ARG A 133 3.47 11.59 -9.82
CA ARG A 133 3.54 12.75 -10.72
C ARG A 133 3.52 14.09 -10.01
N VAL A 134 3.54 14.09 -8.67
CA VAL A 134 3.58 15.33 -7.86
C VAL A 134 4.80 16.21 -8.13
N TRP A 135 5.88 15.66 -8.71
CA TRP A 135 7.09 16.40 -9.08
C TRP A 135 7.10 16.94 -10.51
N ASP A 136 6.08 16.62 -11.32
CA ASP A 136 6.09 16.97 -12.74
C ASP A 136 6.01 18.49 -12.98
N ASP A 137 5.26 19.21 -12.15
CA ASP A 137 5.23 20.68 -12.13
C ASP A 137 4.86 21.23 -10.74
N GLY A 138 5.25 22.49 -10.47
CA GLY A 138 4.92 23.17 -9.22
C GLY A 138 5.69 22.70 -7.99
N ASP A 139 5.05 22.80 -6.84
CA ASP A 139 5.58 22.44 -5.51
C ASP A 139 5.08 21.04 -5.16
N ALA A 140 6.00 20.08 -5.00
CA ALA A 140 5.69 18.68 -4.78
C ALA A 140 4.97 18.42 -3.44
N ASP A 141 5.30 19.17 -2.40
CA ASP A 141 4.63 19.05 -1.10
C ASP A 141 3.16 19.47 -1.23
N ARG A 142 2.90 20.63 -1.84
CA ARG A 142 1.53 21.09 -2.11
C ARG A 142 0.76 20.16 -3.04
N ASN A 143 1.45 19.49 -3.95
CA ASN A 143 0.83 18.52 -4.84
C ASN A 143 0.43 17.23 -4.09
N PHE A 144 1.22 16.80 -3.11
CA PHE A 144 0.81 15.73 -2.20
C PHE A 144 -0.44 16.13 -1.39
N ASP A 145 -0.49 17.35 -0.86
CA ASP A 145 -1.67 17.86 -0.14
C ASP A 145 -2.92 17.85 -1.02
N ARG A 146 -2.79 18.21 -2.30
CA ARG A 146 -3.90 18.13 -3.26
C ARG A 146 -4.37 16.70 -3.50
N VAL A 147 -3.45 15.73 -3.55
CA VAL A 147 -3.83 14.30 -3.67
C VAL A 147 -4.49 13.82 -2.38
N GLN A 148 -4.06 14.29 -1.21
CA GLN A 148 -4.71 14.00 0.06
C GLN A 148 -6.17 14.47 0.05
N GLU A 149 -6.43 15.70 -0.39
CA GLU A 149 -7.81 16.21 -0.50
C GLU A 149 -8.66 15.33 -1.43
N LEU A 150 -8.09 14.86 -2.55
CA LEU A 150 -8.80 13.96 -3.47
C LEU A 150 -9.06 12.57 -2.85
N LEU A 151 -8.12 12.05 -2.06
CA LEU A 151 -8.29 10.79 -1.32
C LEU A 151 -9.41 10.91 -0.28
N ASP A 152 -9.50 12.05 0.41
CA ASP A 152 -10.56 12.32 1.37
C ASP A 152 -11.94 12.37 0.69
N GLU A 153 -12.02 12.96 -0.51
CA GLU A 153 -13.26 12.97 -1.33
C GLU A 153 -13.61 11.58 -1.88
N LEU A 154 -12.60 10.79 -2.27
CA LEU A 154 -12.78 9.42 -2.76
C LEU A 154 -13.42 8.54 -1.68
N GLN A 155 -12.85 8.57 -0.48
CA GLN A 155 -13.22 7.71 0.66
C GLN A 155 -14.28 8.34 1.59
N GLY A 156 -14.74 9.56 1.28
CA GLY A 156 -15.70 10.32 2.06
C GLY A 156 -17.16 9.88 1.84
N PRO A 157 -18.13 10.67 2.34
CA PRO A 157 -19.55 10.32 2.30
C PRO A 157 -20.15 10.13 0.90
N ASN A 158 -19.51 10.70 -0.13
CA ASN A 158 -19.90 10.55 -1.52
C ASN A 158 -19.25 9.34 -2.21
N GLY A 159 -18.41 8.58 -1.49
CA GLY A 159 -17.82 7.33 -1.97
C GLY A 159 -18.69 6.11 -1.72
N SER A 160 -18.14 4.96 -2.07
CA SER A 160 -18.71 3.61 -1.87
C SER A 160 -18.66 3.12 -0.42
N GLY A 161 -17.96 3.86 0.46
CA GLY A 161 -17.64 3.44 1.82
C GLY A 161 -16.32 2.66 1.92
N GLN A 162 -15.81 2.12 0.82
CA GLN A 162 -14.54 1.38 0.80
C GLN A 162 -13.38 2.30 1.16
N GLN A 163 -12.61 1.90 2.17
CA GLN A 163 -11.38 2.57 2.54
C GLN A 163 -10.17 1.88 1.88
N PHE A 164 -9.17 2.66 1.49
CA PHE A 164 -7.94 2.21 0.83
C PHE A 164 -6.69 2.58 1.64
N ALA A 165 -6.54 3.87 1.93
CA ALA A 165 -5.34 4.44 2.54
C ALA A 165 -5.69 5.56 3.54
N ALA A 166 -4.83 5.77 4.53
CA ALA A 166 -4.97 6.87 5.47
C ALA A 166 -4.48 8.20 4.89
N ASP A 167 -3.50 8.13 3.99
CA ASP A 167 -2.86 9.30 3.40
C ASP A 167 -2.37 9.06 1.96
N ALA A 168 -2.08 10.15 1.24
CA ALA A 168 -1.59 10.13 -0.13
C ALA A 168 -0.21 9.45 -0.24
N GLU A 169 0.63 9.54 0.78
CA GLU A 169 1.93 8.86 0.85
C GLU A 169 1.78 7.34 0.88
N THR A 170 0.73 6.84 1.50
CA THR A 170 0.38 5.41 1.45
C THR A 170 -0.13 5.00 0.07
N LEU A 171 -0.78 5.89 -0.68
CA LEU A 171 -1.10 5.61 -2.09
C LEU A 171 0.18 5.49 -2.94
N LEU A 172 1.19 6.33 -2.71
CA LEU A 172 2.51 6.17 -3.35
C LEU A 172 3.06 4.76 -3.07
N LEU A 173 3.09 4.36 -1.80
CA LEU A 173 3.51 3.01 -1.40
C LEU A 173 2.72 1.92 -2.15
N ILE A 174 1.39 1.98 -2.18
CA ILE A 174 0.56 0.98 -2.84
C ILE A 174 0.89 0.91 -4.33
N GLY A 175 0.94 2.05 -5.00
CA GLY A 175 1.17 2.13 -6.45
C GLY A 175 2.55 1.65 -6.90
N THR A 176 3.55 1.66 -6.02
CA THR A 176 4.91 1.14 -6.31
C THR A 176 5.17 -0.23 -5.71
N SER A 177 4.22 -0.80 -4.97
CA SER A 177 4.39 -2.10 -4.35
C SER A 177 4.11 -3.22 -5.34
N HIS A 178 4.61 -3.20 -6.57
CA HIS A 178 4.41 -4.28 -7.56
C HIS A 178 5.76 -4.88 -7.95
N TYR A 179 5.72 -6.05 -8.59
CA TYR A 179 6.93 -6.58 -9.20
C TYR A 179 7.29 -5.74 -10.43
N GLU A 180 8.52 -5.23 -10.46
CA GLU A 180 9.07 -4.48 -11.60
C GLU A 180 10.33 -5.16 -12.11
N LEU A 181 10.44 -5.31 -13.43
CA LEU A 181 11.63 -5.91 -14.05
C LEU A 181 12.86 -5.00 -13.96
N ASP A 182 12.64 -3.68 -13.95
CA ASP A 182 13.68 -2.67 -13.83
C ASP A 182 13.51 -1.91 -12.52
N GLU A 183 14.43 -2.14 -11.60
CA GLU A 183 14.40 -1.52 -10.28
C GLU A 183 14.98 -0.09 -10.25
N THR A 184 15.46 0.44 -11.39
CA THR A 184 16.04 1.80 -11.47
C THR A 184 15.03 2.87 -11.02
N GLY A 185 13.74 2.64 -11.28
CA GLY A 185 12.65 3.52 -10.85
C GLY A 185 12.64 3.76 -9.35
N PHE A 186 12.92 2.73 -8.54
CA PHE A 186 12.97 2.84 -7.08
C PHE A 186 14.10 3.77 -6.61
N THR A 187 15.24 3.77 -7.29
CA THR A 187 16.36 4.68 -6.96
C THR A 187 16.01 6.12 -7.29
N ILE A 188 15.40 6.36 -8.45
CA ILE A 188 14.96 7.70 -8.89
C ILE A 188 13.90 8.23 -7.92
N LEU A 189 12.90 7.41 -7.60
CA LEU A 189 11.82 7.80 -6.71
C LEU A 189 12.32 8.09 -5.29
N LEU A 190 13.25 7.29 -4.76
CA LEU A 190 13.84 7.55 -3.44
C LEU A 190 14.58 8.89 -3.41
N ALA A 191 15.28 9.25 -4.50
CA ALA A 191 15.92 10.56 -4.63
C ALA A 191 14.89 11.71 -4.64
N LYS A 192 13.76 11.55 -5.34
CA LYS A 192 12.65 12.52 -5.35
C LYS A 192 12.00 12.66 -3.98
N VAL A 193 11.73 11.55 -3.28
CA VAL A 193 11.14 11.56 -1.94
C VAL A 193 11.99 12.34 -0.93
N ARG A 194 13.32 12.24 -1.02
CA ARG A 194 14.24 12.98 -0.14
C ARG A 194 14.19 14.50 -0.32
N THR A 195 13.55 15.01 -1.39
CA THR A 195 13.38 16.45 -1.60
C THR A 195 12.14 17.02 -0.93
N LEU A 196 11.22 16.16 -0.47
CA LEU A 196 9.99 16.58 0.20
C LEU A 196 10.29 17.15 1.59
N ASN A 197 9.35 17.89 2.15
CA ASN A 197 9.45 18.38 3.53
C ASN A 197 9.43 17.21 4.56
N GLU A 198 9.73 17.54 5.82
CA GLU A 198 9.82 16.55 6.89
C GLU A 198 8.50 15.82 7.17
N GLU A 199 7.35 16.47 6.94
CA GLU A 199 6.03 15.89 7.18
C GLU A 199 5.74 14.75 6.21
N HIS A 200 5.89 15.00 4.90
CA HIS A 200 5.67 13.97 3.88
C HIS A 200 6.72 12.86 4.00
N GLN A 201 7.99 13.20 4.27
CA GLN A 201 9.01 12.19 4.53
C GLN A 201 8.66 11.29 5.72
N ALA A 202 8.08 11.85 6.80
CA ALA A 202 7.65 11.07 7.96
C ALA A 202 6.49 10.12 7.63
N LYS A 203 5.48 10.58 6.87
CA LYS A 203 4.35 9.75 6.43
C LYS A 203 4.80 8.62 5.49
N ILE A 204 5.62 8.95 4.47
CA ILE A 204 6.24 7.97 3.57
C ILE A 204 7.06 6.96 4.37
N GLY A 205 7.92 7.44 5.26
CA GLY A 205 8.77 6.59 6.09
C GLY A 205 7.96 5.63 6.96
N LEU A 206 6.89 6.12 7.60
CA LEU A 206 6.04 5.29 8.46
C LEU A 206 5.32 4.19 7.68
N GLY A 207 4.76 4.51 6.51
CA GLY A 207 4.11 3.52 5.65
C GLY A 207 5.10 2.46 5.15
N HIS A 208 6.26 2.90 4.64
CA HIS A 208 7.27 2.01 4.06
C HIS A 208 7.95 1.14 5.12
N VAL A 209 8.29 1.66 6.31
CA VAL A 209 8.95 0.84 7.35
C VAL A 209 8.04 -0.29 7.82
N ALA A 210 6.74 -0.02 7.96
CA ALA A 210 5.77 -1.03 8.35
C ALA A 210 5.51 -2.04 7.22
N SER A 211 5.30 -1.56 5.99
CA SER A 211 5.04 -2.42 4.83
C SER A 211 6.24 -3.28 4.43
N LEU A 212 7.44 -2.69 4.30
CA LEU A 212 8.65 -3.43 3.95
C LEU A 212 9.05 -4.43 5.04
N GLY A 213 8.74 -4.16 6.31
CA GLY A 213 8.84 -5.16 7.37
C GLY A 213 8.02 -6.41 7.05
N CYS A 214 6.76 -6.23 6.66
CA CYS A 214 5.86 -7.31 6.24
C CYS A 214 6.36 -8.02 4.96
N HIS A 215 6.77 -7.24 3.95
CA HIS A 215 7.29 -7.75 2.68
C HIS A 215 8.54 -8.63 2.86
N LEU A 216 9.57 -8.12 3.54
CA LEU A 216 10.83 -8.83 3.71
C LEU A 216 10.68 -10.06 4.62
N ARG A 217 9.74 -10.04 5.59
CA ARG A 217 9.41 -11.27 6.34
C ARG A 217 8.77 -12.33 5.45
N PHE A 218 7.89 -11.92 4.52
CA PHE A 218 7.35 -12.83 3.51
C PHE A 218 8.47 -13.40 2.64
N GLY A 219 9.34 -12.54 2.07
CA GLY A 219 10.47 -12.98 1.26
C GLY A 219 11.40 -13.93 2.02
N PHE A 220 11.72 -13.60 3.28
CA PHE A 220 12.55 -14.45 4.15
C PHE A 220 11.95 -15.86 4.33
N GLU A 221 10.66 -15.97 4.63
CA GLU A 221 9.99 -17.25 4.85
C GLU A 221 9.73 -18.02 3.55
N ALA A 222 9.22 -17.35 2.50
CA ALA A 222 8.70 -17.98 1.29
C ALA A 222 9.75 -18.12 0.18
N GLN A 223 10.49 -17.05 -0.13
CA GLN A 223 11.42 -17.00 -1.26
C GLN A 223 12.83 -17.43 -0.84
N CYS A 224 13.35 -16.91 0.27
CA CYS A 224 14.74 -17.11 0.67
C CYS A 224 14.95 -18.36 1.54
N GLY A 225 13.88 -18.98 2.04
CA GLY A 225 13.97 -20.22 2.82
C GLY A 225 14.70 -20.03 4.15
N ARG A 226 14.49 -18.86 4.78
CA ARG A 226 15.11 -18.40 6.03
C ARG A 226 16.61 -18.13 5.96
N ASP A 227 17.10 -17.79 4.78
CA ASP A 227 18.48 -17.36 4.57
C ASP A 227 18.55 -15.83 4.42
N THR A 228 19.23 -15.17 5.36
CA THR A 228 19.41 -13.72 5.36
C THR A 228 20.33 -13.23 4.25
N VAL A 229 21.30 -14.03 3.79
CA VAL A 229 22.16 -13.65 2.66
C VAL A 229 21.32 -13.65 1.38
N ALA A 230 20.55 -14.72 1.14
CA ALA A 230 19.65 -14.79 0.00
C ALA A 230 18.60 -13.66 0.03
N LEU A 231 18.07 -13.29 1.21
CA LEU A 231 17.17 -12.15 1.35
C LEU A 231 17.81 -10.84 0.90
N ARG A 232 19.06 -10.59 1.31
CA ARG A 232 19.80 -9.37 0.94
C ARG A 232 20.07 -9.29 -0.56
N ASP A 233 20.38 -10.43 -1.17
CA ASP A 233 20.70 -10.52 -2.60
C ASP A 233 19.45 -10.39 -3.48
N ASP A 234 18.29 -10.83 -2.99
CA ASP A 234 17.02 -10.83 -3.73
C ASP A 234 16.25 -9.49 -3.62
N ASN A 235 16.55 -8.66 -2.61
CA ASN A 235 15.78 -7.46 -2.27
C ASN A 235 16.65 -6.18 -2.32
N ILE A 236 17.54 -6.07 -3.32
CA ILE A 236 18.57 -5.02 -3.38
C ILE A 236 17.97 -3.61 -3.36
N ALA A 237 16.85 -3.38 -4.06
CA ALA A 237 16.15 -2.10 -4.06
C ALA A 237 15.45 -1.77 -2.72
N ASP A 238 14.99 -2.77 -1.97
CA ASP A 238 14.22 -2.55 -0.74
C ASP A 238 15.08 -2.09 0.44
N TYR A 239 16.34 -2.53 0.51
CA TYR A 239 17.22 -2.15 1.63
C TYR A 239 17.45 -0.63 1.70
N PRO A 240 17.80 0.09 0.61
CA PRO A 240 17.86 1.55 0.59
C PRO A 240 16.55 2.23 1.03
N TRP A 241 15.41 1.74 0.54
CA TRP A 241 14.10 2.26 0.90
C TRP A 241 13.78 2.06 2.39
N LEU A 242 14.01 0.86 2.92
CA LEU A 242 13.83 0.57 4.34
C LEU A 242 14.80 1.38 5.20
N CYS A 243 16.03 1.62 4.73
CA CYS A 243 17.00 2.45 5.44
C CYS A 243 16.53 3.91 5.57
N PHE A 244 16.03 4.49 4.48
CA PHE A 244 15.41 5.81 4.49
C PHE A 244 14.18 5.84 5.42
N ALA A 245 13.31 4.83 5.30
CA ALA A 245 12.06 4.74 6.05
C ALA A 245 12.31 4.63 7.57
N LEU A 246 13.30 3.83 7.99
CA LEU A 246 13.76 3.73 9.38
C LEU A 246 14.29 5.08 9.88
N ALA A 247 15.11 5.77 9.08
CA ALA A 247 15.65 7.08 9.45
C ALA A 247 14.54 8.14 9.61
N ALA A 248 13.61 8.22 8.67
CA ALA A 248 12.46 9.13 8.75
C ALA A 248 11.54 8.82 9.94
N THR A 249 11.28 7.54 10.19
CA THR A 249 10.40 7.12 11.29
C THR A 249 11.03 7.37 12.66
N VAL A 250 12.34 7.12 12.83
CA VAL A 250 13.00 7.39 14.11
C VAL A 250 13.19 8.89 14.38
N ARG A 251 13.31 9.72 13.33
CA ARG A 251 13.23 11.19 13.48
C ARG A 251 11.85 11.61 14.00
N GLN A 252 10.78 11.05 13.44
CA GLN A 252 9.43 11.33 13.90
C GLN A 252 9.23 10.87 15.35
N TYR A 253 9.79 9.72 15.74
CA TYR A 253 9.84 9.29 17.14
C TYR A 253 10.52 10.32 18.04
N ASP A 254 11.73 10.76 17.67
CA ASP A 254 12.50 11.76 18.42
C ASP A 254 11.72 13.07 18.60
N ARG A 255 11.03 13.52 17.54
CA ARG A 255 10.16 14.71 17.60
C ARG A 255 9.02 14.54 18.59
N LEU A 256 8.32 13.41 18.56
CA LEU A 256 7.20 13.12 19.48
C LEU A 256 7.68 13.04 20.93
N VAL A 257 8.80 12.38 21.19
CA VAL A 257 9.40 12.29 22.53
C VAL A 257 9.84 13.67 23.02
N THR A 258 10.52 14.45 22.19
CA THR A 258 10.98 15.81 22.55
C THR A 258 9.80 16.75 22.85
N ALA A 259 8.68 16.56 22.15
CA ALA A 259 7.43 17.29 22.41
C ALA A 259 6.62 16.75 23.61
N GLY A 260 7.07 15.67 24.26
CA GLY A 260 6.34 15.06 25.38
C GLY A 260 5.02 14.38 24.97
N ILE A 261 4.89 13.95 23.71
CA ILE A 261 3.66 13.34 23.18
C ILE A 261 3.68 11.84 23.47
N GLU A 262 2.67 11.37 24.22
CA GLU A 262 2.47 9.96 24.58
C GLU A 262 1.08 9.47 24.14
N ASN A 263 0.81 9.59 22.84
CA ASN A 263 -0.48 9.26 22.25
C ASN A 263 -0.41 8.02 21.34
N ARG A 264 -1.53 7.74 20.66
CA ARG A 264 -1.64 6.69 19.65
C ARG A 264 -0.55 6.77 18.59
N ASP A 265 -0.25 7.96 18.09
CA ASP A 265 0.71 8.15 16.99
C ASP A 265 2.11 7.71 17.38
N ARG A 266 2.52 7.99 18.62
CA ARG A 266 3.80 7.48 19.15
C ARG A 266 3.82 5.95 19.21
N ALA A 267 2.74 5.31 19.66
CA ALA A 267 2.66 3.85 19.71
C ALA A 267 2.72 3.21 18.30
N VAL A 268 2.09 3.83 17.30
CA VAL A 268 2.16 3.38 15.89
C VAL A 268 3.60 3.51 15.37
N VAL A 269 4.29 4.61 15.66
CA VAL A 269 5.70 4.81 15.28
C VAL A 269 6.62 3.77 15.95
N GLU A 270 6.43 3.51 17.24
CA GLU A 270 7.19 2.48 17.98
C GLU A 270 6.99 1.09 17.34
N GLU A 271 5.74 0.70 17.07
CA GLU A 271 5.45 -0.60 16.44
C GLU A 271 6.00 -0.71 15.01
N ALA A 272 5.93 0.38 14.23
CA ALA A 272 6.43 0.40 12.86
C ALA A 272 7.96 0.23 12.81
N LEU A 273 8.70 0.87 13.72
CA LEU A 273 10.15 0.66 13.86
C LEU A 273 10.49 -0.80 14.19
N LEU A 274 9.79 -1.40 15.16
CA LEU A 274 9.93 -2.81 15.48
C LEU A 274 9.66 -3.68 14.24
N ASN A 275 8.54 -3.43 13.57
CA ASN A 275 8.10 -4.16 12.40
C ASN A 275 9.16 -4.16 11.28
N GLY A 276 9.70 -2.99 10.92
CA GLY A 276 10.74 -2.84 9.90
C GLY A 276 12.10 -3.45 10.27
N LEU A 277 12.42 -3.58 11.56
CA LEU A 277 13.66 -4.22 12.03
C LEU A 277 13.57 -5.75 12.11
N THR A 278 12.37 -6.32 12.23
CA THR A 278 12.20 -7.77 12.39
C THR A 278 12.75 -8.66 11.25
N PRO A 279 12.72 -8.29 9.95
CA PRO A 279 13.29 -9.15 8.90
C PRO A 279 14.82 -9.23 8.98
N ASP A 280 15.52 -8.10 9.17
CA ASP A 280 16.98 -8.07 9.28
C ASP A 280 17.52 -6.85 10.05
N ALA A 281 17.36 -6.85 11.38
CA ALA A 281 17.91 -5.80 12.24
C ALA A 281 19.42 -5.55 12.01
N ARG A 282 20.20 -6.60 11.72
CA ARG A 282 21.67 -6.51 11.62
C ARG A 282 22.12 -5.69 10.42
N ALA A 283 21.33 -5.57 9.35
CA ALA A 283 21.67 -4.68 8.24
C ALA A 283 21.75 -3.19 8.68
N PHE A 284 20.92 -2.80 9.65
CA PHE A 284 20.79 -1.40 10.05
C PHE A 284 21.55 -1.07 11.33
N VAL A 285 21.49 -1.94 12.35
CA VAL A 285 22.22 -1.74 13.61
C VAL A 285 23.61 -2.38 13.65
N GLY A 286 23.89 -3.32 12.74
CA GLY A 286 25.13 -4.10 12.70
C GLY A 286 25.90 -3.87 11.39
N VAL A 287 26.39 -4.93 10.75
CA VAL A 287 27.13 -4.83 9.48
C VAL A 287 26.14 -4.73 8.30
N PRO A 288 26.14 -3.63 7.54
CA PRO A 288 25.23 -3.44 6.42
C PRO A 288 25.62 -4.32 5.21
N PRO A 289 24.65 -4.78 4.39
CA PRO A 289 24.92 -5.34 3.07
C PRO A 289 25.43 -4.26 2.10
N ALA A 290 26.02 -4.71 0.98
CA ALA A 290 26.57 -3.82 -0.05
C ALA A 290 25.51 -2.89 -0.69
N SER A 291 24.24 -3.32 -0.74
CA SER A 291 23.12 -2.50 -1.22
C SER A 291 22.92 -1.21 -0.41
N LEU A 292 23.45 -1.12 0.83
CA LEU A 292 23.38 0.07 1.66
C LEU A 292 24.60 1.00 1.55
N ASN A 293 25.56 0.73 0.67
CA ASN A 293 26.78 1.55 0.54
C ASN A 293 26.47 3.04 0.31
N ASP A 294 25.47 3.34 -0.53
CA ASP A 294 25.06 4.71 -0.86
C ASP A 294 24.03 5.30 0.14
N SER A 295 23.57 4.49 1.09
CA SER A 295 22.59 4.87 2.13
C SER A 295 23.26 5.29 3.45
N GLY A 296 24.57 5.58 3.42
CA GLY A 296 25.37 5.86 4.62
C GLY A 296 24.83 7.00 5.49
N ARG A 297 24.25 8.05 4.89
CA ARG A 297 23.66 9.18 5.63
C ARG A 297 22.42 8.75 6.41
N ASP A 298 21.47 8.10 5.75
CA ASP A 298 20.21 7.67 6.38
C ASP A 298 20.50 6.63 7.47
N ARG A 299 21.42 5.69 7.19
CA ARG A 299 21.84 4.68 8.17
C ARG A 299 22.50 5.31 9.40
N ALA A 300 23.40 6.28 9.20
CA ALA A 300 24.07 6.96 10.32
C ALA A 300 23.06 7.74 11.18
N GLN A 301 22.11 8.43 10.56
CA GLN A 301 21.06 9.14 11.28
C GLN A 301 20.14 8.19 12.05
N PHE A 302 19.73 7.09 11.42
CA PHE A 302 18.93 6.07 12.08
C PHE A 302 19.67 5.52 13.32
N LEU A 303 20.94 5.16 13.16
CA LEU A 303 21.77 4.63 14.24
C LEU A 303 21.92 5.60 15.41
N ASP A 304 22.20 6.88 15.13
CA ASP A 304 22.38 7.90 16.17
C ASP A 304 21.11 8.05 17.02
N LEU A 305 19.96 8.25 16.37
CA LEU A 305 18.68 8.42 17.06
C LEU A 305 18.18 7.13 17.72
N PHE A 306 18.35 5.97 17.07
CA PHE A 306 18.02 4.69 17.66
C PHE A 306 18.86 4.43 18.92
N THR A 307 20.16 4.73 18.88
CA THR A 307 21.06 4.56 20.02
C THR A 307 20.69 5.51 21.17
N LYS A 308 20.40 6.78 20.85
CA LYS A 308 19.90 7.78 21.81
C LYS A 308 18.67 7.27 22.57
N HIS A 309 17.77 6.57 21.89
CA HIS A 309 16.49 6.11 22.44
C HIS A 309 16.42 4.61 22.74
N LYS A 310 17.53 3.86 22.62
CA LYS A 310 17.56 2.38 22.61
C LYS A 310 16.79 1.78 23.78
N THR A 311 17.06 2.24 25.01
CA THR A 311 16.41 1.71 26.21
C THR A 311 14.88 1.93 26.20
N ALA A 312 14.43 3.13 25.82
CA ALA A 312 13.01 3.46 25.77
C ALA A 312 12.28 2.69 24.65
N LEU A 313 12.89 2.59 23.47
CA LEU A 313 12.37 1.82 22.34
C LEU A 313 12.29 0.33 22.65
N MET A 314 13.32 -0.27 23.27
CA MET A 314 13.30 -1.68 23.65
C MET A 314 12.18 -1.98 24.66
N ALA A 315 11.96 -1.09 25.65
CA ALA A 315 10.85 -1.21 26.58
C ALA A 315 9.48 -1.03 25.88
N ALA A 316 9.41 -0.16 24.87
CA ALA A 316 8.21 0.03 24.07
C ALA A 316 7.88 -1.19 23.21
N PHE A 317 8.88 -1.77 22.55
CA PHE A 317 8.71 -2.94 21.69
C PHE A 317 8.10 -4.13 22.42
N GLU A 318 8.43 -4.33 23.70
CA GLU A 318 7.80 -5.38 24.52
C GLU A 318 6.28 -5.25 24.64
N ARG A 319 5.72 -4.04 24.55
CA ARG A 319 4.26 -3.83 24.52
C ARG A 319 3.60 -4.34 23.23
N HIS A 320 4.38 -4.49 22.16
CA HIS A 320 3.94 -4.95 20.84
C HIS A 320 4.25 -6.43 20.59
N ARG A 321 4.65 -7.17 21.64
CA ARG A 321 4.88 -8.62 21.55
C ARG A 321 3.62 -9.34 21.05
N PRO A 322 3.68 -10.08 19.93
CA PRO A 322 2.49 -10.73 19.38
C PRO A 322 1.89 -11.76 20.33
N THR A 323 0.55 -11.78 20.44
CA THR A 323 -0.20 -12.77 21.23
C THR A 323 -1.10 -13.61 20.31
N GLU A 324 -1.80 -14.60 20.86
CA GLU A 324 -2.74 -15.44 20.09
C GLU A 324 -4.12 -14.80 19.95
N THR A 325 -4.42 -13.81 20.81
CA THR A 325 -5.76 -13.25 21.00
C THR A 325 -5.90 -11.85 20.44
N ALA A 326 -4.82 -11.25 19.93
CA ALA A 326 -4.83 -9.91 19.37
C ALA A 326 -4.14 -9.89 18.01
N TYR A 327 -4.64 -9.01 17.13
CA TYR A 327 -3.99 -8.73 15.86
C TYR A 327 -2.60 -8.14 16.09
N SER A 328 -1.63 -8.55 15.27
CA SER A 328 -0.30 -7.94 15.23
C SER A 328 0.21 -7.88 13.79
N PRO A 329 0.78 -6.75 13.35
CA PRO A 329 1.38 -6.64 12.03
C PRO A 329 2.62 -7.53 11.89
N LEU A 330 3.29 -7.93 13.00
CA LEU A 330 4.40 -8.88 12.94
C LEU A 330 3.92 -10.28 12.52
N SER A 331 2.65 -10.60 12.79
CA SER A 331 2.02 -11.87 12.42
C SER A 331 1.41 -11.83 11.03
N PHE A 332 1.32 -10.65 10.40
CA PHE A 332 0.77 -10.45 9.07
C PHE A 332 1.90 -10.10 8.10
N PHE A 333 2.14 -10.93 7.09
CA PHE A 333 3.19 -10.70 6.11
C PHE A 333 2.73 -11.17 4.72
N PHE A 334 3.15 -10.44 3.70
CA PHE A 334 2.61 -10.54 2.36
C PHE A 334 3.67 -10.20 1.32
N ASN A 335 3.53 -10.72 0.10
CA ASN A 335 4.49 -10.43 -0.96
C ASN A 335 4.45 -8.96 -1.36
N PHE A 336 3.30 -8.31 -1.44
CA PHE A 336 3.24 -6.89 -1.79
C PHE A 336 2.02 -6.22 -1.16
N SER A 337 2.11 -4.95 -0.78
CA SER A 337 0.97 -4.22 -0.21
C SER A 337 -0.21 -4.11 -1.18
N HIS A 338 0.03 -4.04 -2.49
CA HIS A 338 -1.06 -4.02 -3.47
C HIS A 338 -1.92 -5.29 -3.39
N ASN A 339 -1.33 -6.46 -3.07
CA ASN A 339 -2.07 -7.71 -2.95
C ASN A 339 -3.06 -7.67 -1.78
N VAL A 340 -2.70 -6.99 -0.69
CA VAL A 340 -3.58 -6.79 0.46
C VAL A 340 -4.76 -5.89 0.09
N VAL A 341 -4.49 -4.78 -0.61
CA VAL A 341 -5.55 -3.86 -1.08
C VAL A 341 -6.47 -4.55 -2.09
N LYS A 342 -5.90 -5.22 -3.11
CA LYS A 342 -6.64 -6.00 -4.11
C LYS A 342 -7.52 -7.05 -3.45
N GLY A 343 -6.95 -7.82 -2.51
CA GLY A 343 -7.69 -8.85 -1.77
C GLY A 343 -8.83 -8.29 -0.92
N THR A 344 -8.63 -7.13 -0.28
CA THR A 344 -9.66 -6.44 0.52
C THR A 344 -10.82 -5.98 -0.37
N VAL A 345 -10.52 -5.41 -1.54
CA VAL A 345 -11.53 -4.99 -2.52
C VAL A 345 -12.26 -6.21 -3.09
N VAL A 346 -11.55 -7.29 -3.44
CA VAL A 346 -12.17 -8.52 -3.93
C VAL A 346 -13.12 -9.11 -2.89
N ASP A 347 -12.73 -9.17 -1.63
CA ASP A 347 -13.60 -9.61 -0.53
C ASP A 347 -14.88 -8.75 -0.46
N ALA A 348 -14.71 -7.42 -0.43
CA ALA A 348 -15.83 -6.49 -0.40
C ALA A 348 -16.80 -6.68 -1.58
N LEU A 349 -16.27 -6.93 -2.78
CA LEU A 349 -17.05 -7.19 -3.99
C LEU A 349 -17.73 -8.55 -3.99
N LEU A 350 -17.15 -9.58 -3.38
CA LEU A 350 -17.78 -10.90 -3.27
C LEU A 350 -18.99 -10.87 -2.33
N TRP A 351 -18.91 -10.07 -1.26
CA TRP A 351 -19.98 -9.97 -0.26
C TRP A 351 -20.95 -8.80 -0.49
N GLY A 352 -20.59 -7.84 -1.35
CA GLY A 352 -21.38 -6.64 -1.57
C GLY A 352 -21.37 -5.70 -0.36
N GLU A 353 -20.27 -5.68 0.40
CA GLU A 353 -20.12 -4.88 1.62
C GLU A 353 -18.70 -4.32 1.71
N ALA A 354 -18.59 -2.99 1.84
CA ALA A 354 -17.30 -2.31 1.88
C ALA A 354 -16.61 -2.47 3.24
N TRP A 355 -15.27 -2.54 3.24
CA TRP A 355 -14.48 -2.51 4.46
C TRP A 355 -14.21 -1.06 4.92
N ASP A 356 -14.33 -0.85 6.25
CA ASP A 356 -13.95 0.39 6.94
C ASP A 356 -12.44 0.45 7.30
N LEU A 357 -11.70 -0.62 6.98
CA LEU A 357 -10.28 -0.78 7.18
C LEU A 357 -9.48 -0.24 5.99
N ARG A 358 -8.43 0.53 6.29
CA ARG A 358 -7.40 0.97 5.34
C ARG A 358 -6.22 0.02 5.37
N LEU A 359 -5.33 0.08 4.36
CA LEU A 359 -4.05 -0.63 4.43
C LEU A 359 -3.28 -0.26 5.71
N ASN A 360 -3.25 1.02 6.09
CA ASN A 360 -2.57 1.50 7.31
C ASN A 360 -3.10 0.81 8.57
N ASP A 361 -4.38 0.46 8.62
CA ASP A 361 -4.96 -0.25 9.76
C ASP A 361 -4.43 -1.69 9.85
N LEU A 362 -4.04 -2.31 8.73
CA LEU A 362 -3.36 -3.62 8.70
C LEU A 362 -1.83 -3.52 8.89
N LEU A 363 -1.29 -2.32 9.05
CA LEU A 363 0.14 -2.09 9.31
C LEU A 363 0.44 -1.81 10.79
N THR A 364 -0.58 -1.81 11.65
CA THR A 364 -0.44 -1.60 13.10
C THR A 364 -1.46 -2.42 13.90
N GLY A 365 -1.07 -2.91 15.07
CA GLY A 365 -1.97 -3.49 16.07
C GLY A 365 -2.59 -2.44 16.99
N VAL A 366 -2.20 -1.17 16.86
CA VAL A 366 -2.70 -0.07 17.71
C VAL A 366 -4.12 0.31 17.30
N PRO A 367 -5.12 0.16 18.19
CA PRO A 367 -6.53 0.37 17.85
C PRO A 367 -6.79 1.79 17.32
N ARG A 368 -7.61 1.90 16.27
CA ARG A 368 -8.17 3.17 15.79
C ARG A 368 -9.64 3.26 16.21
N SER A 369 -10.06 4.43 16.66
CA SER A 369 -11.45 4.67 17.02
C SER A 369 -12.37 4.45 15.81
N GLY A 370 -13.51 3.80 16.03
CA GLY A 370 -14.51 3.53 15.00
C GLY A 370 -14.35 2.18 14.28
N ILE A 371 -13.22 1.48 14.43
CA ILE A 371 -13.07 0.11 13.92
C ILE A 371 -13.59 -0.87 14.97
N ALA A 372 -14.40 -1.84 14.53
CA ALA A 372 -14.88 -2.91 15.39
C ALA A 372 -13.74 -3.83 15.88
N GLU A 373 -13.82 -4.26 17.14
CA GLU A 373 -12.83 -5.16 17.72
C GLU A 373 -12.76 -6.47 16.91
N GLY A 374 -11.54 -6.89 16.56
CA GLY A 374 -11.31 -8.10 15.78
C GLY A 374 -11.40 -7.94 14.25
N SER A 375 -11.84 -6.80 13.71
CA SER A 375 -11.96 -6.60 12.25
C SER A 375 -10.63 -6.83 11.51
N GLN A 376 -9.52 -6.33 12.04
CA GLN A 376 -8.19 -6.53 11.43
C GLN A 376 -7.80 -8.01 11.37
N GLN A 377 -8.05 -8.76 12.45
CA GLN A 377 -7.77 -10.19 12.51
C GLN A 377 -8.69 -10.98 11.58
N LEU A 378 -9.97 -10.61 11.51
CA LEU A 378 -10.93 -11.21 10.58
C LEU A 378 -10.47 -11.03 9.14
N LEU A 379 -10.21 -9.79 8.73
CA LEU A 379 -9.76 -9.50 7.36
C LEU A 379 -8.44 -10.22 7.05
N ALA A 380 -7.43 -10.14 7.93
CA ALA A 380 -6.16 -10.83 7.71
C ALA A 380 -6.31 -12.35 7.54
N ALA A 381 -7.19 -12.99 8.33
CA ALA A 381 -7.49 -14.42 8.20
C ALA A 381 -8.24 -14.74 6.90
N THR A 382 -9.20 -13.89 6.50
CA THR A 382 -9.93 -14.02 5.24
C THR A 382 -8.98 -13.91 4.04
N LEU A 383 -8.12 -12.89 4.01
CA LEU A 383 -7.12 -12.70 2.95
C LEU A 383 -6.15 -13.87 2.83
N MET A 384 -5.68 -14.40 3.96
CA MET A 384 -4.88 -15.63 3.99
C MET A 384 -5.66 -16.82 3.42
N GLY A 385 -6.95 -16.94 3.75
CA GLY A 385 -7.84 -17.97 3.19
C GLY A 385 -7.89 -17.93 1.67
N TYR A 386 -8.09 -16.75 1.07
CA TYR A 386 -8.07 -16.57 -0.38
C TYR A 386 -6.71 -16.89 -1.00
N ALA A 387 -5.63 -16.40 -0.39
CA ALA A 387 -4.28 -16.69 -0.87
C ALA A 387 -3.92 -18.19 -0.80
N ARG A 388 -4.49 -18.93 0.15
CA ARG A 388 -4.32 -20.40 0.25
C ARG A 388 -5.09 -21.16 -0.81
N SER A 389 -6.24 -20.66 -1.25
CA SER A 389 -7.02 -21.28 -2.32
C SER A 389 -6.40 -21.07 -3.70
N ASN A 390 -5.60 -20.00 -3.88
CA ASN A 390 -4.89 -19.71 -5.12
C ASN A 390 -3.39 -19.44 -4.85
N PRO A 391 -2.62 -20.47 -4.45
CA PRO A 391 -1.24 -20.28 -4.05
C PRO A 391 -0.28 -20.21 -5.24
N ASP A 392 0.78 -19.41 -5.10
CA ASP A 392 1.84 -19.31 -6.09
C ASP A 392 2.85 -20.44 -5.94
N ARG A 393 3.49 -20.85 -7.03
CA ARG A 393 4.58 -21.83 -6.96
C ARG A 393 5.92 -21.11 -6.77
N ILE A 394 6.41 -21.06 -5.53
CA ILE A 394 7.69 -20.45 -5.15
C ILE A 394 8.65 -21.56 -4.71
N ARG A 395 9.83 -21.67 -5.36
CA ARG A 395 10.83 -22.74 -5.10
C ARG A 395 10.24 -24.16 -5.10
N GLY A 396 9.31 -24.40 -6.02
CA GLY A 396 8.62 -25.69 -6.16
C GLY A 396 7.55 -25.98 -5.10
N ARG A 397 7.30 -25.07 -4.15
CA ARG A 397 6.27 -25.17 -3.12
C ARG A 397 5.11 -24.22 -3.41
N LEU A 398 3.90 -24.62 -3.03
CA LEU A 398 2.73 -23.75 -3.09
C LEU A 398 2.75 -22.82 -1.88
N MET A 399 2.82 -21.52 -2.13
CA MET A 399 2.95 -20.47 -1.12
C MET A 399 1.81 -19.44 -1.27
N PRO A 400 1.00 -19.21 -0.23
CA PRO A 400 0.01 -18.13 -0.25
C PRO A 400 0.72 -16.79 -0.16
N VAL A 401 0.41 -15.85 -1.07
CA VAL A 401 1.05 -14.52 -1.14
C VAL A 401 0.68 -13.56 0.01
N ILE A 402 -0.28 -13.94 0.86
CA ILE A 402 -0.66 -13.26 2.10
C ILE A 402 -0.74 -14.29 3.22
N VAL A 403 -0.09 -14.01 4.35
CA VAL A 403 0.01 -14.92 5.49
C VAL A 403 -0.35 -14.19 6.77
N TYR A 404 -1.21 -14.81 7.58
CA TYR A 404 -1.43 -14.42 8.97
C TYR A 404 -1.08 -15.61 9.89
N ASP A 405 0.04 -15.51 10.61
CA ASP A 405 0.54 -16.54 11.53
C ASP A 405 1.07 -15.91 12.83
N PRO A 406 0.28 -15.95 13.92
CA PRO A 406 0.70 -15.49 15.25
C PRO A 406 2.00 -16.10 15.77
N GLN A 407 2.25 -17.39 15.49
CA GLN A 407 3.46 -18.06 15.96
C GLN A 407 4.69 -17.60 15.18
N ALA A 408 4.58 -17.39 13.87
CA ALA A 408 5.64 -16.79 13.07
C ALA A 408 5.97 -15.38 13.55
N GLY A 409 4.95 -14.56 13.82
CA GLY A 409 5.15 -13.22 14.37
C GLY A 409 5.89 -13.22 15.71
N ARG A 410 5.53 -14.12 16.64
CA ARG A 410 6.27 -14.28 17.92
C ARG A 410 7.71 -14.68 17.73
N ARG A 411 8.01 -15.59 16.79
CA ARG A 411 9.40 -15.99 16.49
C ARG A 411 10.19 -14.81 15.93
N ALA A 412 9.63 -14.08 14.98
CA ALA A 412 10.26 -12.90 14.40
C ALA A 412 10.55 -11.83 15.47
N PHE A 413 9.58 -11.58 16.36
CA PHE A 413 9.74 -10.69 17.50
C PHE A 413 10.93 -11.10 18.39
N THR A 414 10.95 -12.36 18.86
CA THR A 414 11.99 -12.84 19.78
C THR A 414 13.38 -12.71 19.15
N ILE A 415 13.55 -13.14 17.89
CA ILE A 415 14.82 -13.06 17.18
C ILE A 415 15.27 -11.60 17.01
N ALA A 416 14.35 -10.70 16.67
CA ALA A 416 14.65 -9.28 16.52
C ALA A 416 15.11 -8.65 17.84
N MET A 417 14.39 -8.90 18.93
CA MET A 417 14.75 -8.38 20.25
C MET A 417 16.10 -8.89 20.74
N GLU A 418 16.42 -10.18 20.51
CA GLU A 418 17.73 -10.76 20.82
C GLU A 418 18.85 -10.06 20.04
N LYS A 419 18.65 -9.81 18.73
CA LYS A 419 19.63 -9.13 17.88
C LYS A 419 19.83 -7.66 18.27
N LEU A 420 18.77 -6.97 18.67
CA LEU A 420 18.82 -5.55 19.08
C LEU A 420 19.41 -5.35 20.48
N ALA A 421 19.29 -6.36 21.35
CA ALA A 421 19.89 -6.36 22.68
C ALA A 421 21.41 -6.60 22.66
N GLN A 422 21.94 -7.19 21.59
CA GLN A 422 23.38 -7.40 21.41
C GLN A 422 24.04 -6.07 21.01
N ASP A 423 25.07 -5.67 21.75
CA ASP A 423 25.86 -4.46 21.46
C ASP A 423 26.73 -4.61 20.20
#